data_AF-A0A6I3UZ60-F1
#
_entry.id   AF-A0A6I3UZ60-F1
#
_cell.length_a   1.000
_cell.length_b   1.000
_cell.length_c   1.000
_cell.angle_alpha   90.00
_cell.angle_beta   90.00
_cell.angle_gamma   90.00
#
_symmetry.space_group_name_H-M   'P 1'
#
loop_
_entity.id
_entity.type
_entity.pdbx_description
1 polymer ?
#
loop_
_entity_poly.entity_id
_entity_poly.type
_entity_poly.pdbx_seq_one_letter_code
_entity_poly.pdbx_strand_id
1 'polypeptide(L)'
;VDTTNKVTWTFAGYDKEKIVVGKGRQTFLGSWVPTPNPEYVFKSSKAGGPLPQSILGMLPKDEASYKVGDTIVAKQPAVESVVEEEKDYVWTFKGYDQKNATYNGKRVTFTGIWEVTPRPHHVSYTFVSVTSGVDLPKFIQKKAPK
;
A
#
# COMPACT_ATOMS: atom_id res chain seq x y z
N VAL A 1 5.14 14.36 18.73
CA VAL A 1 5.16 14.00 17.30
C VAL A 1 5.44 15.28 16.53
N ASP A 2 6.43 15.28 15.64
CA ASP A 2 6.72 16.41 14.76
C ASP A 2 5.73 16.39 13.59
N THR A 3 4.82 17.37 13.55
CA THR A 3 3.78 17.48 12.53
C THR A 3 4.32 17.92 11.17
N THR A 4 5.44 18.65 11.15
CA THR A 4 6.03 19.19 9.91
C THR A 4 6.80 18.10 9.17
N ASN A 5 7.67 17.37 9.89
CA ASN A 5 8.49 16.32 9.30
C ASN A 5 7.84 14.93 9.39
N LYS A 6 6.69 14.83 10.07
CA LYS A 6 5.92 13.59 10.32
C LYS A 6 6.76 12.47 10.97
N VAL A 7 7.67 12.83 11.87
CA VAL A 7 8.50 11.87 12.61
C VAL A 7 8.19 11.91 14.10
N THR A 8 8.47 10.82 14.81
CA THR A 8 8.60 10.85 16.27
C THR A 8 10.04 11.14 16.64
N TRP A 9 10.29 11.67 17.83
CA TRP A 9 11.64 11.94 18.31
C TRP A 9 11.93 11.07 19.52
N THR A 10 13.09 10.43 19.53
CA THR A 10 13.62 9.63 20.63
C THR A 10 14.75 10.41 21.29
N PHE A 11 14.69 10.56 22.62
CA PHE A 11 15.77 11.21 23.37
C PHE A 11 17.02 10.33 23.35
N ALA A 12 18.15 10.90 22.94
CA ALA A 12 19.42 10.19 22.81
C ALA A 12 20.35 10.39 24.02
N GLY A 13 20.10 11.40 24.86
CA GLY A 13 20.91 11.70 26.04
C GLY A 13 21.34 13.16 26.14
N TYR A 14 22.07 13.48 27.20
CA TYR A 14 22.70 14.79 27.40
C TYR A 14 24.18 14.75 27.02
N ASP A 15 24.74 15.91 26.67
CA ASP A 15 26.18 16.10 26.43
C ASP A 15 27.06 15.85 27.67
N LYS A 16 26.46 15.95 28.86
CA LYS A 16 27.12 15.77 30.16
C LYS A 16 26.21 14.98 31.10
N GLU A 17 26.81 14.23 32.01
CA GLU A 17 26.08 13.50 33.06
C GLU A 17 26.04 14.26 34.40
N LYS A 18 27.07 15.08 34.65
CA LYS A 18 27.21 15.85 35.89
C LYS A 18 27.97 17.14 35.65
N ILE A 19 27.76 18.10 36.55
CA ILE A 19 28.48 19.37 36.58
C ILE A 19 29.16 19.56 37.94
N VAL A 20 30.18 20.40 37.97
CA VAL A 20 30.87 20.77 39.22
C VAL A 20 30.18 21.98 39.83
N VAL A 21 29.75 21.84 41.09
CA VAL A 21 29.11 22.91 41.87
C VAL A 21 30.14 24.03 42.14
N GLY A 22 29.73 25.29 41.97
CA GLY A 22 30.60 26.46 42.16
C GLY A 22 31.13 27.10 40.87
N LYS A 23 30.96 26.45 39.71
CA LYS A 23 31.29 27.06 38.39
C LYS A 23 30.06 27.66 37.70
N GLY A 24 29.61 28.83 38.15
CA GLY A 24 28.66 29.69 37.43
C GLY A 24 27.41 28.99 36.85
N ARG A 25 26.76 29.61 35.86
CA ARG A 25 25.66 28.96 35.11
C ARG A 25 26.25 27.91 34.17
N GLN A 26 25.79 26.67 34.33
CA GLN A 26 26.11 25.55 33.44
C GLN A 26 24.87 25.17 32.62
N THR A 27 25.08 24.61 31.44
CA THR A 27 24.01 24.08 30.58
C THR A 27 24.30 22.63 30.18
N PHE A 28 23.22 21.86 30.11
CA PHE A 28 23.17 20.52 29.53
C PHE A 28 22.46 20.63 28.18
N LEU A 29 23.05 20.07 27.13
CA LEU A 29 22.47 19.99 25.79
C LEU A 29 21.90 18.59 25.60
N GLY A 30 20.57 18.51 25.49
CA GLY A 30 19.87 17.27 25.20
C GLY A 30 19.83 17.00 23.69
N SER A 31 20.26 15.81 23.28
CA SER A 31 20.22 15.35 21.89
C SER A 31 18.98 14.49 21.64
N TRP A 32 18.35 14.67 20.49
CA TRP A 32 17.18 13.91 20.05
C TRP A 32 17.41 13.35 18.65
N VAL A 33 16.89 12.15 18.38
CA VAL A 33 16.99 11.48 17.08
C VAL A 33 15.58 11.20 16.56
N PRO A 34 15.27 11.53 15.29
CA PRO A 34 13.96 11.24 14.73
C PRO A 34 13.83 9.72 14.48
N THR A 35 12.79 9.09 15.03
CA THR A 35 12.41 7.71 14.73
C THR A 35 11.74 7.69 13.34
N PRO A 36 12.36 7.07 12.33
CA PRO A 36 11.83 7.04 10.98
C PRO A 36 10.95 5.83 10.78
N ASN A 37 9.75 6.07 10.28
CA ASN A 37 8.89 5.03 9.75
C ASN A 37 8.44 5.52 8.37
N PRO A 38 8.84 4.87 7.26
CA PRO A 38 8.33 5.23 5.96
C PRO A 38 6.81 5.01 5.93
N GLU A 39 6.12 5.89 5.22
CA GLU A 39 4.67 5.81 5.04
C GLU A 39 4.36 5.25 3.66
N TYR A 40 3.50 4.23 3.63
CA TYR A 40 3.02 3.63 2.40
C TYR A 40 1.61 4.12 2.13
N VAL A 41 1.33 4.49 0.89
CA VAL A 41 0.00 4.92 0.43
C VAL A 41 -0.32 4.19 -0.85
N PHE A 42 -1.52 3.60 -0.96
CA PHE A 42 -1.99 3.02 -2.21
C PHE A 42 -2.95 3.95 -2.93
N LYS A 43 -2.82 4.01 -4.26
CA LYS A 43 -3.69 4.76 -5.15
C LYS A 43 -4.07 3.92 -6.37
N SER A 44 -5.27 4.16 -6.90
CA SER A 44 -5.68 3.62 -8.19
C SER A 44 -5.02 4.42 -9.34
N SER A 45 -4.61 3.74 -10.41
CA SER A 45 -3.82 4.31 -11.53
C SER A 45 -4.57 5.35 -12.36
N LYS A 46 -5.90 5.23 -12.48
CA LYS A 46 -6.75 6.15 -13.26
C LYS A 46 -8.22 5.84 -13.01
N ALA A 47 -9.02 6.83 -12.61
CA ALA A 47 -10.50 6.90 -12.65
C ALA A 47 -11.35 5.69 -12.18
N GLY A 48 -10.75 4.57 -11.78
CA GLY A 48 -11.37 3.25 -11.59
C GLY A 48 -12.06 3.07 -10.25
N GLY A 49 -12.54 4.15 -9.65
CA GLY A 49 -13.18 4.12 -8.33
C GLY A 49 -12.19 3.93 -7.16
N PRO A 50 -12.72 3.95 -5.93
CA PRO A 50 -11.90 3.77 -4.72
C PRO A 50 -11.31 2.35 -4.66
N LEU A 51 -10.09 2.23 -4.12
CA LEU A 51 -9.50 0.94 -3.86
C LEU A 51 -10.36 0.16 -2.85
N PRO A 52 -10.60 -1.15 -3.08
CA PRO A 52 -11.30 -1.97 -2.12
C PRO A 52 -10.52 -2.03 -0.79
N GLN A 53 -11.27 -2.18 0.31
CA GLN A 53 -10.69 -2.19 1.66
C GLN A 53 -9.67 -3.31 1.85
N SER A 54 -9.85 -4.43 1.14
CA SER A 54 -8.89 -5.54 1.12
C SER A 54 -7.50 -5.08 0.66
N ILE A 55 -7.40 -4.22 -0.36
CA ILE A 55 -6.13 -3.67 -0.84
C ILE A 55 -5.57 -2.64 0.14
N LEU A 56 -6.41 -1.77 0.71
CA LEU A 56 -5.97 -0.78 1.70
C LEU A 56 -5.42 -1.43 2.98
N GLY A 57 -5.93 -2.61 3.34
CA GLY A 57 -5.42 -3.40 4.48
C GLY A 57 -4.05 -4.05 4.24
N MET A 58 -3.53 -4.00 3.01
CA MET A 58 -2.28 -4.66 2.61
C MET A 58 -1.06 -3.74 2.61
N LEU A 59 -1.20 -2.52 3.16
CA LEU A 59 -0.08 -1.61 3.30
C LEU A 59 1.07 -2.29 4.06
N PRO A 60 2.30 -2.26 3.52
CA PRO A 60 3.45 -2.80 4.21
C PRO A 60 3.65 -2.12 5.56
N LYS A 61 4.06 -2.90 6.55
CA LYS A 61 4.56 -2.38 7.81
C LYS A 61 6.07 -2.39 7.79
N ASP A 62 6.66 -1.24 8.04
CA ASP A 62 8.10 -1.11 8.19
C ASP A 62 8.46 -0.70 9.61
N GLU A 63 9.04 -1.65 10.34
CA GLU A 63 9.51 -1.49 11.72
C GLU A 63 11.02 -1.27 11.80
N ALA A 64 11.71 -1.16 10.65
CA ALA A 64 13.13 -0.88 10.62
C ALA A 64 13.42 0.54 11.14
N SER A 65 14.51 0.67 11.90
CA SER A 65 15.01 1.96 12.36
C SER A 65 16.08 2.48 11.41
N TYR A 66 15.80 3.58 10.73
CA TYR A 66 16.74 4.23 9.80
C TYR A 66 17.48 5.41 10.47
N LYS A 67 18.67 5.72 9.98
CA LYS A 67 19.48 6.88 10.34
C LYS A 67 19.58 7.83 9.16
N VAL A 68 19.82 9.11 9.43
CA VAL A 68 20.02 10.10 8.37
C VAL A 68 21.17 9.64 7.47
N GLY A 69 20.92 9.58 6.16
CA GLY A 69 21.83 9.04 5.15
C GLY A 69 21.54 7.60 4.72
N ASP A 70 20.72 6.85 5.47
CA ASP A 70 20.34 5.49 5.09
C ASP A 70 19.47 5.48 3.82
N THR A 71 19.62 4.42 3.03
CA THR A 71 18.74 4.17 1.88
C THR A 71 17.59 3.27 2.32
N ILE A 72 16.37 3.81 2.26
CA ILE A 72 15.13 3.08 2.52
C ILE A 72 14.67 2.45 1.20
N VAL A 73 14.55 1.12 1.16
CA VAL A 73 13.99 0.40 0.01
C VAL A 73 12.50 0.15 0.25
N ALA A 74 11.66 0.43 -0.75
CA ALA A 74 10.23 0.24 -0.65
C ALA A 74 9.88 -1.25 -0.44
N LYS A 75 9.13 -1.56 0.61
CA LYS A 75 8.61 -2.91 0.85
C LYS A 75 7.41 -3.19 -0.06
N GLN A 76 7.40 -4.36 -0.70
CA GLN A 76 6.26 -4.79 -1.51
C GLN A 76 5.05 -5.14 -0.62
N PRO A 77 3.81 -4.97 -1.11
CA PRO A 77 2.62 -5.49 -0.43
C PRO A 77 2.67 -7.01 -0.28
N ALA A 78 1.84 -7.56 0.62
CA ALA A 78 1.78 -9.00 0.85
C ALA A 78 1.31 -9.81 -0.37
N VAL A 79 0.49 -9.20 -1.23
CA VAL A 79 0.14 -9.72 -2.56
C VAL A 79 0.10 -8.57 -3.57
N GLU A 80 0.36 -8.89 -4.82
CA GLU A 80 0.39 -7.92 -5.93
C GLU A 80 -0.82 -8.04 -6.86
N SER A 81 -1.76 -8.96 -6.56
CA SER A 81 -2.97 -9.18 -7.36
C SER A 81 -4.14 -9.54 -6.46
N VAL A 82 -5.25 -8.82 -6.58
CA VAL A 82 -6.48 -9.04 -5.80
C VAL A 82 -7.67 -9.16 -6.73
N VAL A 83 -8.45 -10.22 -6.57
CA VAL A 83 -9.71 -10.43 -7.30
C VAL A 83 -10.85 -9.81 -6.50
N GLU A 84 -11.64 -8.97 -7.15
CA GLU A 84 -12.88 -8.41 -6.62
C GLU A 84 -14.06 -9.12 -7.30
N GLU A 85 -14.44 -10.28 -6.76
CA GLU A 85 -15.44 -11.18 -7.37
C GLU A 85 -16.80 -10.49 -7.60
N GLU A 86 -17.22 -9.60 -6.68
CA GLU A 86 -18.50 -8.88 -6.78
C GLU A 86 -18.61 -7.99 -8.02
N LYS A 87 -17.47 -7.46 -8.49
CA LYS A 87 -17.40 -6.57 -9.67
C LYS A 87 -16.78 -7.26 -10.88
N ASP A 88 -16.40 -8.53 -10.74
CA ASP A 88 -15.63 -9.30 -11.71
C ASP A 88 -14.37 -8.55 -12.19
N TYR A 89 -13.66 -7.90 -11.25
CA TYR A 89 -12.44 -7.12 -11.54
C TYR A 89 -11.21 -7.77 -10.93
N VAL A 90 -10.06 -7.53 -11.56
CA VAL A 90 -8.73 -7.85 -11.03
C VAL A 90 -7.96 -6.56 -10.84
N TRP A 91 -7.53 -6.35 -9.61
CA TRP A 91 -6.62 -5.29 -9.24
C TRP A 91 -5.18 -5.82 -9.25
N THR A 92 -4.29 -5.13 -9.96
CA THR A 92 -2.88 -5.50 -10.07
C THR A 92 -1.99 -4.36 -9.59
N PHE A 93 -1.05 -4.67 -8.71
CA PHE A 93 -0.05 -3.73 -8.26
C PHE A 93 0.98 -3.47 -9.36
N LYS A 94 1.15 -2.21 -9.75
CA LYS A 94 2.08 -1.80 -10.81
C LYS A 94 3.45 -1.39 -10.26
N GLY A 95 3.56 -1.20 -8.94
CA GLY A 95 4.77 -0.74 -8.27
C GLY A 95 4.58 0.58 -7.55
N TYR A 96 5.67 1.02 -6.90
CA TYR A 96 5.75 2.32 -6.24
C TYR A 96 6.25 3.42 -7.18
N ASP A 97 5.90 4.66 -6.86
CA ASP A 97 6.46 5.89 -7.46
C ASP A 97 8.00 5.94 -7.41
N GLN A 98 8.59 5.37 -6.37
CA GLN A 98 10.03 5.21 -6.22
C GLN A 98 10.37 3.85 -5.57
N LYS A 99 11.46 3.22 -6.03
CA LYS A 99 11.91 1.92 -5.48
C LYS A 99 12.67 2.07 -4.16
N ASN A 100 13.29 3.22 -3.96
CA ASN A 100 14.05 3.56 -2.77
C ASN A 100 14.10 5.08 -2.60
N ALA A 101 14.45 5.53 -1.40
CA ALA A 101 14.70 6.93 -1.10
C ALA A 101 15.75 7.05 0.01
N THR A 102 16.56 8.11 -0.03
CA THR A 102 17.50 8.42 1.05
C THR A 102 16.78 9.13 2.18
N TYR A 103 16.99 8.67 3.41
CA TYR A 103 16.40 9.29 4.58
C TYR A 103 17.17 10.54 5.02
N ASN A 104 16.53 11.70 4.93
CA ASN A 104 17.12 12.99 5.27
C ASN A 104 16.52 13.60 6.55
N GLY A 105 16.07 12.77 7.49
CA GLY A 105 15.42 13.24 8.73
C GLY A 105 13.95 13.65 8.56
N LYS A 106 13.38 13.46 7.38
CA LYS A 106 11.96 13.70 7.07
C LYS A 106 11.31 12.38 6.65
N ARG A 107 10.04 12.21 7.01
CA ARG A 107 9.29 11.01 6.61
C ARG A 107 9.34 10.84 5.09
N VAL A 108 9.73 9.64 4.68
CA VAL A 108 9.67 9.19 3.29
C VAL A 108 8.29 8.58 3.04
N THR A 109 7.68 8.91 1.91
CA THR A 109 6.41 8.32 1.47
C THR A 109 6.61 7.55 0.17
N PHE A 110 6.13 6.31 0.13
CA PHE A 110 6.07 5.50 -1.08
C PHE A 110 4.61 5.39 -1.53
N THR A 111 4.32 5.85 -2.75
CA THR A 111 2.98 5.78 -3.34
C THR A 111 2.89 4.59 -4.27
N GLY A 112 2.19 3.54 -3.84
CA GLY A 112 1.94 2.34 -4.62
C GLY A 112 0.75 2.51 -5.56
N ILE A 113 0.93 2.17 -6.83
CA ILE A 113 -0.11 2.29 -7.86
C ILE A 113 -0.73 0.92 -8.13
N TRP A 114 -2.07 0.87 -8.05
CA TRP A 114 -2.87 -0.29 -8.39
C TRP A 114 -3.70 0.00 -9.64
N GLU A 115 -3.74 -0.94 -10.58
CA GLU A 115 -4.52 -0.85 -11.80
C GLU A 115 -5.67 -1.86 -11.77
N VAL A 116 -6.87 -1.43 -12.16
CA VAL A 116 -8.04 -2.30 -12.26
C VAL A 116 -8.22 -2.76 -13.70
N THR A 117 -8.49 -4.05 -13.87
CA THR A 117 -8.82 -4.66 -15.16
C THR A 117 -10.09 -5.49 -15.02
N PRO A 118 -11.09 -5.35 -15.92
CA PRO A 118 -12.23 -6.24 -15.90
C PRO A 118 -11.80 -7.65 -16.27
N ARG A 119 -12.35 -8.65 -15.58
CA ARG A 119 -12.16 -10.04 -15.94
C ARG A 119 -12.93 -10.34 -17.22
N PRO A 120 -12.39 -11.19 -18.09
CA PRO A 120 -13.15 -11.67 -19.23
C PRO A 120 -14.35 -12.49 -18.73
N HIS A 121 -15.55 -12.00 -19.00
CA HIS A 121 -16.78 -12.73 -18.70
C HIS A 121 -16.88 -13.98 -19.58
N HIS A 122 -16.95 -15.15 -18.96
CA HIS A 122 -17.40 -16.37 -19.63
C HIS A 122 -18.93 -16.47 -19.51
N VAL A 123 -19.65 -16.05 -20.56
CA VAL A 123 -21.10 -16.23 -20.62
C VAL A 123 -21.41 -17.55 -21.32
N SER A 124 -22.12 -18.44 -20.64
CA SER A 124 -22.65 -19.68 -21.20
C SER A 124 -24.13 -19.52 -21.48
N TYR A 125 -24.55 -19.83 -22.71
CA TYR A 125 -25.95 -19.78 -23.13
C TYR A 125 -26.43 -21.20 -23.46
N THR A 126 -27.61 -21.55 -22.96
CA THR A 126 -28.26 -22.83 -23.24
C THR A 126 -29.69 -22.57 -23.70
N PHE A 127 -30.09 -23.20 -24.80
CA PHE A 127 -31.47 -23.15 -25.29
C PHE A 127 -32.27 -24.31 -24.69
N VAL A 128 -33.46 -24.00 -24.15
CA VAL A 128 -34.41 -24.99 -23.63
C VAL A 128 -35.73 -24.92 -24.38
N SER A 129 -36.43 -26.05 -24.49
CA SER A 129 -37.78 -26.09 -25.05
C SER A 129 -38.78 -25.60 -24.00
N VAL A 130 -39.74 -24.77 -24.41
CA VAL A 130 -40.86 -24.33 -23.56
C VAL A 130 -42.07 -25.26 -23.65
N THR A 131 -42.02 -26.26 -24.53
CA THR A 131 -43.08 -27.25 -24.70
C THR A 131 -42.74 -28.49 -23.88
N SER A 132 -43.59 -28.83 -22.91
CA SER A 132 -43.39 -29.98 -22.03
C SER A 132 -43.26 -31.28 -22.83
N GLY A 133 -42.21 -32.07 -22.53
CA GLY A 133 -41.94 -33.35 -23.18
C GLY A 133 -41.36 -33.28 -24.59
N VAL A 134 -40.99 -32.09 -25.08
CA VAL A 134 -40.40 -31.92 -26.42
C VAL A 134 -38.98 -31.38 -26.30
N ASP A 135 -37.98 -32.16 -26.71
CA ASP A 135 -36.58 -31.73 -26.73
C ASP A 135 -36.25 -30.87 -27.96
N LEU A 136 -35.36 -29.88 -27.78
CA LEU A 136 -34.84 -29.10 -28.89
C LEU A 136 -33.88 -29.94 -29.76
N PRO A 137 -33.93 -29.80 -31.09
CA PRO A 137 -32.91 -30.35 -31.96
C PRO A 137 -31.49 -29.91 -31.57
N LYS A 138 -30.50 -30.81 -31.72
CA LYS A 138 -29.09 -30.56 -31.35
C LYS A 138 -28.48 -29.31 -31.99
N PHE A 139 -28.92 -28.93 -33.19
CA PHE A 139 -28.41 -27.74 -33.88
C PHE A 139 -28.87 -26.43 -33.23
N ILE A 140 -30.02 -26.42 -32.55
CA ILE A 140 -30.53 -25.27 -31.79
C ILE A 140 -29.80 -25.16 -30.46
N GLN A 141 -29.60 -26.30 -29.78
CA GLN A 141 -28.85 -26.35 -28.51
C GLN A 141 -27.39 -25.87 -28.66
N LYS A 142 -26.81 -25.99 -29.86
CA LYS A 142 -25.44 -25.54 -30.19
C LYS A 142 -25.35 -24.12 -30.75
N LYS A 143 -26.46 -23.37 -30.83
CA LYS A 143 -26.37 -21.98 -31.31
C LYS A 143 -25.64 -21.11 -30.28
N ALA A 144 -24.82 -20.19 -30.77
CA ALA A 144 -24.41 -19.03 -29.99
C ALA A 144 -25.47 -17.92 -30.17
N PRO A 145 -25.83 -17.18 -29.11
CA PRO A 145 -26.59 -15.95 -29.29
C PRO A 145 -25.80 -14.97 -30.16
N LYS A 146 -26.53 -14.14 -30.91
CA LYS A 146 -25.97 -13.04 -31.70
C LYS A 146 -26.11 -11.73 -30.95
#